data_AF-A0A7C7IU09-F1
#
_entry.id   AF-A0A7C7IU09-F1
#
_cell.length_a   1.000
_cell.length_b   1.000
_cell.length_c   1.000
_cell.angle_alpha   90.00
_cell.angle_beta   90.00
_cell.angle_gamma   90.00
#
_symmetry.space_group_name_H-M   'P 1'
#
loop_
_entity.id
_entity.type
_entity.pdbx_description
1 polymer ?
#
loop_
_entity_poly.entity_id
_entity_poly.type
_entity_poly.pdbx_seq_one_letter_code
_entity_poly.pdbx_strand_id
1 'polypeptide(L)' 'MVRQMSLNALDENRLPCIRPFIGQTRLGRRNFFQAIYPDFAVTQGCVSCHNDHPKSSKNDFEINDVMGGIVVTLSAR' A
#
# COMPACT_ATOMS: atom_id res chain seq x y z
N MET A 1 3.31 -14.80 -7.89
CA MET A 1 2.06 -14.08 -8.22
C MET A 1 1.58 -13.11 -7.13
N VAL A 2 2.39 -12.73 -6.13
CA VAL A 2 2.08 -11.58 -5.25
C VAL A 2 2.21 -10.25 -6.02
N ARG A 3 3.19 -10.20 -6.95
CA ARG A 3 3.51 -9.03 -7.78
C ARG A 3 2.33 -8.53 -8.62
N GLN A 4 1.46 -9.41 -9.13
CA GLN A 4 0.36 -9.01 -10.02
C GLN A 4 -0.71 -8.21 -9.28
N MET A 5 -1.00 -8.59 -8.04
CA MET A 5 -2.05 -7.95 -7.24
C MET A 5 -1.59 -6.58 -6.72
N SER A 6 -0.30 -6.47 -6.34
CA SER A 6 0.35 -5.19 -6.04
C SER A 6 0.42 -4.26 -7.25
N LEU A 7 0.61 -4.80 -8.47
CA LEU A 7 0.61 -3.99 -9.70
C LEU A 7 -0.80 -3.52 -10.07
N ASN A 8 -1.83 -4.36 -9.93
CA ASN A 8 -3.22 -3.99 -10.21
C ASN A 8 -3.75 -2.94 -9.22
N ALA A 9 -3.34 -3.01 -7.95
CA ALA A 9 -3.67 -2.00 -6.95
C ALA A 9 -3.10 -0.60 -7.29
N LEU A 10 -2.04 -0.55 -8.09
CA LEU A 10 -1.42 0.70 -8.56
C LEU A 10 -1.93 1.16 -9.95
N ASP A 11 -2.70 0.31 -10.65
CA ASP A 11 -3.21 0.55 -12.03
C ASP A 11 -4.68 0.99 -12.05
N GLU A 12 -5.45 0.77 -10.98
CA GLU A 12 -6.84 1.25 -10.88
C GLU A 12 -6.92 2.74 -10.57
N ASN A 13 -6.70 3.53 -11.61
CA ASN A 13 -6.62 4.99 -11.70
C ASN A 13 -7.91 5.76 -11.29
N ARG A 14 -8.76 5.23 -10.39
CA ARG A 14 -10.03 5.85 -9.95
C ARG A 14 -10.53 5.47 -8.55
N LEU A 15 -9.78 4.74 -7.74
CA LEU A 15 -10.22 4.54 -6.36
C LEU A 15 -9.87 5.79 -5.55
N PRO A 16 -10.83 6.41 -4.81
CA PRO A 16 -10.46 7.45 -3.86
C PRO A 16 -9.37 6.87 -2.98
N CYS A 17 -8.30 7.65 -2.82
CA CYS A 17 -7.02 7.33 -2.17
C CYS A 17 -7.14 6.54 -0.84
N ILE A 18 -8.34 6.49 -0.24
CA ILE A 18 -8.69 5.90 1.05
C ILE A 18 -9.24 4.46 0.92
N ARG A 19 -9.74 4.04 -0.25
CA ARG A 19 -10.35 2.71 -0.41
C ARG A 19 -9.26 1.65 -0.56
N PRO A 20 -9.26 0.59 0.27
CA PRO A 20 -8.31 -0.48 0.11
C PRO A 20 -8.58 -1.25 -1.18
N PHE A 21 -7.52 -1.67 -1.86
CA PHE A 21 -7.62 -2.64 -2.93
C PHE A 21 -7.81 -4.04 -2.32
N ILE A 22 -8.88 -4.74 -2.69
CA ILE A 22 -9.21 -6.07 -2.15
C ILE A 22 -9.34 -7.06 -3.30
N GLY A 23 -8.79 -8.26 -3.14
CA GLY A 23 -9.01 -9.34 -4.08
C GLY A 23 -8.50 -10.70 -3.59
N GLN A 24 -8.42 -11.65 -4.50
CA GLN A 24 -7.85 -12.97 -4.24
C GLN A 24 -6.52 -13.13 -4.98
N THR A 25 -5.52 -13.65 -4.28
CA THR A 25 -4.25 -14.06 -4.90
C THR A 25 -4.03 -15.56 -4.71
N ARG A 26 -3.25 -16.14 -5.62
CA ARG A 26 -2.79 -17.52 -5.51
C ARG A 26 -1.28 -17.54 -5.33
N LEU A 27 -0.83 -18.15 -4.23
CA LEU A 27 0.59 -18.41 -3.98
C LEU A 27 0.81 -19.92 -3.94
N GLY A 28 1.48 -20.45 -4.97
CA GLY A 28 1.63 -21.89 -5.17
C GLY A 28 0.28 -22.57 -5.41
N ARG A 29 -0.15 -23.43 -4.49
CA ARG A 29 -1.42 -24.16 -4.52
C ARG A 29 -2.46 -23.64 -3.52
N ARG A 30 -2.18 -22.52 -2.84
CA ARG A 30 -3.08 -21.94 -1.83
C ARG A 30 -3.67 -20.63 -2.33
N ASN A 31 -4.95 -20.44 -2.05
CA ASN A 31 -5.66 -19.21 -2.31
C ASN A 31 -5.62 -18.34 -1.05
N PHE A 32 -5.50 -17.03 -1.26
CA PHE A 32 -5.49 -16.04 -0.20
C PHE A 32 -6.41 -14.89 -0.59
N PHE A 33 -7.12 -14.35 0.38
CA PHE A 33 -7.70 -13.02 0.27
C PHE A 33 -6.64 -12.01 0.67
N GLN A 34 -6.42 -10.99 -0.15
CA GLN A 34 -5.49 -9.91 0.14
C GLN A 34 -6.21 -8.57 0.07
N ALA A 35 -5.90 -7.71 1.04
CA ALA A 35 -6.32 -6.31 1.06
C ALA A 35 -5.08 -5.43 1.21
N ILE A 36 -5.01 -4.35 0.44
CA ILE A 36 -3.91 -3.38 0.47
C ILE A 36 -4.50 -2.04 0.90
N TYR A 37 -4.03 -1.53 2.04
CA TYR A 37 -4.44 -0.25 2.61
C TYR A 37 -3.35 0.79 2.37
N PRO A 38 -3.70 2.02 1.98
CA PRO A 38 -2.73 3.11 1.89
C PRO A 38 -2.25 3.51 3.28
N ASP A 39 -0.94 3.72 3.42
CA ASP A 39 -0.32 4.24 4.62
C ASP A 39 -0.08 5.74 4.45
N PHE A 40 -0.71 6.56 5.29
CA PHE A 40 -0.74 8.00 5.14
C PHE A 40 0.24 8.70 6.10
N ALA A 41 0.76 9.84 5.66
CA ALA A 41 1.49 10.77 6.51
C ALA A 41 0.54 11.46 7.51
N VAL A 42 0.17 10.75 8.56
CA VAL A 42 -0.85 11.20 9.54
C VAL A 42 -0.34 12.21 10.57
N THR A 43 0.97 12.37 10.72
CA THR A 43 1.57 13.35 11.64
C THR A 43 2.74 14.09 11.02
N GLN A 44 3.07 15.25 11.56
CA GLN A 44 4.25 16.02 11.14
C GLN A 44 5.55 15.23 11.34
N GLY A 45 5.61 14.37 12.36
CA GLY A 45 6.76 13.49 12.58
C GLY A 45 6.97 12.51 11.42
N CYS A 46 5.89 11.98 10.83
CA CYS A 46 5.95 11.15 9.64
C CYS A 46 6.59 11.92 8.48
N VAL A 47 6.10 13.13 8.21
CA VAL A 47 6.60 13.99 7.13
C VAL A 47 8.08 14.34 7.33
N SER A 48 8.45 14.89 8.49
CA SER A 48 9.80 15.38 8.73
C SER A 48 10.85 14.28 8.67
N CYS A 49 10.59 13.15 9.36
CA CYS A 49 11.55 12.04 9.35
C CYS A 49 11.73 11.46 7.94
N HIS A 50 10.65 11.27 7.19
CA HIS A 50 10.74 10.70 5.86
C HIS A 50 11.35 11.67 4.84
N ASN A 51 11.11 12.98 4.95
CA ASN A 51 11.75 13.95 4.04
C ASN A 51 13.26 14.09 4.31
N ASP A 52 13.71 13.88 5.55
CA ASP A 52 15.12 14.03 5.92
C ASP A 52 15.93 12.73 5.79
N HIS A 53 15.28 11.59 5.55
CA HIS A 53 15.96 10.29 5.55
C HIS A 53 16.53 9.92 4.17
N PRO A 54 17.84 9.63 4.03
CA PRO A 54 18.48 9.35 2.73
C PRO A 54 17.91 8.15 1.96
N LYS A 55 17.23 7.23 2.66
CA LYS A 55 16.60 6.04 2.04
C LYS A 55 15.09 6.19 1.85
N SER A 56 14.55 7.39 2.04
CA SER A 56 13.15 7.62 1.72
C SER A 56 12.91 7.47 0.21
N SER A 57 11.70 7.06 -0.17
CA SER A 57 11.32 6.89 -1.57
C SER A 57 11.16 8.22 -2.32
N LYS A 58 10.78 9.27 -1.58
CA LYS A 58 10.71 10.68 -2.00
C LYS A 58 10.89 11.57 -0.76
N ASN A 59 11.21 12.85 -0.95
CA ASN A 59 11.50 13.80 0.14
C ASN A 59 10.60 15.04 0.15
N ASP A 60 9.43 14.94 -0.47
CA ASP A 60 8.44 16.01 -0.62
C ASP A 60 7.06 15.57 -0.08
N PHE A 61 7.04 14.74 0.97
CA PHE A 61 5.80 14.34 1.61
C PHE A 61 5.09 15.54 2.25
N GLU A 62 3.78 15.60 2.08
CA GLU A 62 2.87 16.48 2.83
C GLU A 62 1.96 15.68 3.77
N ILE A 63 1.31 16.35 4.72
CA ILE A 63 0.31 15.70 5.58
C ILE A 63 -0.81 15.12 4.72
N ASN A 64 -1.19 13.88 5.00
CA ASN A 64 -2.13 13.05 4.22
C ASN A 64 -1.61 12.53 2.88
N ASP A 65 -0.33 12.71 2.54
CA ASP A 65 0.26 11.98 1.42
C ASP A 65 0.27 10.47 1.68
N VAL A 66 0.15 9.68 0.61
CA VAL A 66 0.39 8.24 0.67
C VAL A 66 1.89 7.98 0.71
N MET A 67 2.36 7.41 1.81
CA MET A 67 3.75 7.04 2.05
C MET A 67 4.06 5.61 1.60
N GLY A 68 3.04 4.75 1.57
CA GLY A 68 3.19 3.36 1.19
C GLY A 68 1.87 2.60 1.30
N GLY A 69 1.96 1.31 1.59
CA GLY A 69 0.77 0.50 1.80
C GLY A 69 1.00 -0.73 2.68
N ILE A 70 -0.02 -1.08 3.45
CA ILE A 70 -0.08 -2.25 4.32
C ILE A 70 -0.81 -3.37 3.58
N VAL A 71 -0.17 -4.53 3.46
CA VAL A 71 -0.77 -5.72 2.83
C VAL A 71 -1.26 -6.68 3.91
N VAL A 72 -2.57 -6.86 4.01
CA VAL A 72 -3.20 -7.86 4.86
C VAL A 72 -3.50 -9.09 4.02
N THR A 73 -2.97 -10.25 4.43
CA THR A 73 -3.18 -11.53 3.74
C THR A 73 -3.91 -12.50 4.66
N LEU A 74 -5.08 -12.95 4.23
CA LEU A 74 -5.89 -13.97 4.91
C LEU A 74 -5.88 -15.24 4.08
N SER A 75 -5.62 -16.38 4.71
CA SER A 75 -5.74 -17.67 4.02
C SER A 75 -7.20 -17.92 3.65
N ALA A 76 -7.47 -18.18 2.37
CA ALA A 76 -8.76 -18.70 1.95
C ALA A 76 -8.73 -20.20 2.24
N ARG A 77 -9.27 -20.59 3.40
CA ARG A 77 -9.58 -21.99 3.71
C ARG A 77 -10.97 -22.31 3.23
#